data_AF-A0AAW1IMC5-F1
#
_entry.id   AF-A0AAW1IMC5-F1
#
_cell.length_a   1.000
_cell.length_b   1.000
_cell.length_c   1.000
_cell.angle_alpha   90.00
_cell.angle_beta   90.00
_cell.angle_gamma   90.00
#
_symmetry.space_group_name_H-M   'P 1'
#
loop_
_entity.id
_entity.type
_entity.pdbx_description
1 polymer ?
#
loop_
_entity_poly.entity_id
_entity_poly.type
_entity_poly.pdbx_seq_one_letter_code
_entity_poly.pdbx_strand_id
1 'polypeptide(L)'
;MGVSEDSIVGTDQAREAFWNKVKSFYDEAQEANPGVLKKRTRAMLDGRLRRISTQIMKWSSCMEVASRRKRSGMSEDDVIADARKLYKPGKFALEHAWNIMKNYEKWKIAISPYANESYESTPSRVSDNNGSDSSGKRVRLEGEEYSTPISLDDESMATKRPEGVKAAKRNRGKKKVDGSTSGVDSNNQDEINKRLKMITQTTAREHDIQQRRPEVDEARIQLHRERMEFTERREARMKKESDFNALQQLLNQTHLPPELEDYKQELL
;
A
#
# COMPACT_ATOMS: atom_id res chain seq x y z
N MET A 1 -17.00 -0.36 8.82
CA MET A 1 -16.90 0.83 7.93
C MET A 1 -15.49 1.37 8.01
N GLY A 2 -14.92 1.88 6.91
CA GLY A 2 -13.56 2.40 6.90
C GLY A 2 -13.48 3.84 7.45
N VAL A 3 -12.69 4.06 8.51
CA VAL A 3 -12.43 5.39 9.11
C VAL A 3 -11.79 6.38 8.11
N SER A 4 -11.27 5.88 6.99
CA SER A 4 -10.66 6.66 5.91
C SER A 4 -11.54 6.86 4.68
N GLU A 5 -12.82 6.46 4.72
CA GLU A 5 -13.75 6.51 3.57
C GLU A 5 -14.91 7.49 3.77
N ASP A 6 -14.93 8.22 4.90
CA ASP A 6 -15.95 9.24 5.19
C ASP A 6 -15.79 10.46 4.26
N SER A 7 -16.57 10.48 3.17
CA SER A 7 -16.64 11.59 2.19
C SER A 7 -17.02 12.97 2.77
N ILE A 8 -17.41 13.04 4.05
CA ILE A 8 -17.93 14.24 4.72
C ILE A 8 -16.82 15.03 5.44
N VAL A 9 -15.63 14.46 5.63
CA VAL A 9 -14.51 15.19 6.25
C VAL A 9 -13.32 15.20 5.31
N GLY A 10 -13.00 16.39 4.81
CA GLY A 10 -11.89 16.61 3.88
C GLY A 10 -10.53 16.17 4.43
N THR A 11 -9.55 16.14 3.52
CA THR A 11 -8.18 15.62 3.72
C THR A 11 -7.45 16.20 4.95
N ASP A 12 -7.88 17.35 5.46
CA ASP A 12 -7.35 18.05 6.64
C ASP A 12 -8.04 17.67 7.97
N GLN A 13 -8.29 16.38 8.22
CA GLN A 13 -8.50 15.95 9.60
C GLN A 13 -7.22 16.17 10.41
N ALA A 14 -7.32 16.98 11.48
CA ALA A 14 -6.27 17.03 12.49
C ALA A 14 -5.93 15.60 12.94
N ARG A 15 -4.65 15.21 12.84
CA ARG A 15 -4.18 13.82 13.07
C ARG A 15 -4.71 13.21 14.38
N GLU A 16 -4.91 14.04 15.40
CA GLU A 16 -5.51 13.65 16.67
C GLU A 16 -6.97 13.19 16.55
N ALA A 17 -7.82 13.94 15.85
CA ALA A 17 -9.23 13.61 15.64
C ALA A 17 -9.40 12.26 14.93
N PHE A 18 -8.61 12.02 13.87
CA PHE A 18 -8.56 10.73 13.18
C PHE A 18 -8.21 9.59 14.16
N TRP A 19 -7.14 9.75 14.95
CA TRP A 19 -6.70 8.72 15.88
C TRP A 19 -7.65 8.53 17.07
N ASN A 20 -8.43 9.54 17.45
CA ASN A 20 -9.48 9.42 18.45
C ASN A 20 -10.67 8.61 17.90
N LYS A 21 -11.06 8.81 16.64
CA LYS A 21 -12.07 7.99 15.97
C LYS A 21 -11.61 6.53 15.78
N VAL A 22 -10.35 6.30 15.41
CA VAL A 22 -9.76 4.94 15.38
C VAL A 22 -9.74 4.30 16.78
N LYS A 23 -9.55 5.10 17.83
CA LYS A 23 -9.54 4.63 19.22
C LYS A 23 -10.94 4.22 19.68
N SER A 24 -12.00 5.00 19.40
CA SER A 24 -13.37 4.64 19.78
C SER A 24 -13.80 3.32 19.14
N PHE A 25 -13.62 3.17 17.83
CA PHE A 25 -13.93 1.90 17.13
C PHE A 25 -13.13 0.70 17.67
N TYR A 26 -11.89 0.93 18.13
CA TYR A 26 -11.11 -0.14 18.76
C TYR A 26 -11.66 -0.51 20.14
N ASP A 27 -12.14 0.46 20.92
CA ASP A 27 -12.71 0.25 22.25
C ASP A 27 -14.09 -0.41 22.16
N GLU A 28 -14.97 0.05 21.25
CA GLU A 28 -16.25 -0.60 20.91
C GLU A 28 -16.03 -2.07 20.52
N ALA A 29 -15.05 -2.34 19.64
CA ALA A 29 -14.70 -3.71 19.25
C ALA A 29 -14.11 -4.52 20.42
N GLN A 30 -13.39 -3.88 21.35
CA GLN A 30 -12.84 -4.51 22.54
C GLN A 30 -13.94 -4.87 23.54
N GLU A 31 -14.90 -3.98 23.77
CA GLU A 31 -16.05 -4.22 24.65
C GLU A 31 -16.91 -5.37 24.13
N ALA A 32 -17.09 -5.47 22.80
CA ALA A 32 -17.73 -6.62 22.17
C ALA A 32 -16.90 -7.92 22.22
N ASN A 33 -15.56 -7.86 22.40
CA ASN A 33 -14.66 -9.02 22.34
C ASN A 33 -13.53 -9.00 23.41
N PRO A 34 -13.85 -8.91 24.72
CA PRO A 34 -12.87 -8.63 25.77
C PRO A 34 -11.82 -9.73 25.96
N GLY A 35 -12.14 -10.98 25.62
CA GLY A 35 -11.19 -12.10 25.65
C GLY A 35 -10.19 -12.14 24.48
N VAL A 36 -10.51 -11.48 23.36
CA VAL A 36 -9.70 -11.52 22.12
C VAL A 36 -8.89 -10.24 21.95
N LEU A 37 -9.48 -9.09 22.25
CA LEU A 37 -8.85 -7.78 22.11
C LEU A 37 -8.45 -7.24 23.49
N LYS A 38 -7.14 -7.01 23.67
CA LYS A 38 -6.62 -6.35 24.88
C LYS A 38 -6.85 -4.84 24.80
N LYS A 39 -7.10 -4.19 25.95
CA LYS A 39 -7.05 -2.72 26.07
C LYS A 39 -5.71 -2.18 25.55
N ARG A 40 -5.75 -1.11 24.76
CA ARG A 40 -4.57 -0.46 24.15
C ARG A 40 -4.74 1.06 24.19
N THR A 41 -3.64 1.80 24.26
CA THR A 41 -3.65 3.27 24.15
C THR A 41 -3.57 3.71 22.68
N ARG A 42 -3.93 4.97 22.39
CA ARG A 42 -3.85 5.58 21.06
C ARG A 42 -2.45 5.41 20.43
N ALA A 43 -1.39 5.61 21.21
CA ALA A 43 -0.01 5.46 20.77
C ALA A 43 0.36 4.00 20.45
N MET A 44 -0.20 3.01 21.16
CA MET A 44 0.00 1.58 20.85
C MET A 44 -0.69 1.19 19.54
N LEU A 45 -1.85 1.76 19.23
CA LEU A 45 -2.56 1.53 17.97
C LEU A 45 -1.80 2.12 16.77
N ASP A 46 -1.34 3.38 16.86
CA ASP A 46 -0.50 4.02 15.84
C ASP A 46 0.82 3.25 15.62
N GLY A 47 1.54 2.94 16.71
CA GLY A 47 2.76 2.15 16.65
C GLY A 47 2.56 0.75 16.04
N ARG A 48 1.42 0.10 16.32
CA ARG A 48 1.07 -1.20 15.73
C ARG A 48 0.72 -1.07 14.25
N LEU A 49 -0.08 -0.08 13.87
CA LEU A 49 -0.47 0.14 12.48
C LEU A 49 0.77 0.48 11.64
N ARG A 50 1.62 1.41 12.09
CA ARG A 50 2.91 1.73 11.43
C ARG A 50 3.74 0.48 11.15
N ARG A 51 3.93 -0.40 12.15
CA ARG A 51 4.67 -1.67 11.96
C ARG A 51 4.01 -2.61 10.97
N ILE A 52 2.68 -2.70 10.95
CA ILE A 52 1.93 -3.49 9.98
C ILE A 52 2.13 -2.91 8.56
N SER A 53 1.92 -1.60 8.40
CA SER A 53 2.11 -0.87 7.15
C SER A 53 3.51 -1.06 6.56
N THR A 54 4.58 -0.92 7.36
CA THR A 54 5.95 -1.13 6.88
C THR A 54 6.18 -2.57 6.40
N GLN A 55 5.65 -3.57 7.11
CA GLN A 55 5.75 -4.97 6.68
C GLN A 55 4.98 -5.22 5.38
N ILE A 56 3.79 -4.64 5.25
CA ILE A 56 2.89 -4.77 4.08
C ILE A 56 3.46 -4.07 2.84
N MET A 57 4.01 -2.85 2.97
CA MET A 57 4.68 -2.17 1.86
C MET A 57 5.88 -2.98 1.35
N LYS A 58 6.73 -3.45 2.27
CA LYS A 58 7.88 -4.29 1.93
C LYS A 58 7.47 -5.61 1.27
N TRP A 59 6.42 -6.25 1.77
CA TRP A 59 5.84 -7.45 1.17
C TRP A 59 5.32 -7.18 -0.24
N SER A 60 4.64 -6.05 -0.47
CA SER A 60 4.18 -5.65 -1.79
C SER A 60 5.34 -5.47 -2.78
N SER A 61 6.46 -4.86 -2.38
CA SER A 61 7.65 -4.79 -3.23
C SER A 61 8.23 -6.18 -3.55
N CYS A 62 8.22 -7.12 -2.60
CA CYS A 62 8.63 -8.51 -2.86
C CYS A 62 7.66 -9.23 -3.82
N MET A 63 6.34 -9.03 -3.66
CA MET A 63 5.31 -9.54 -4.56
C MET A 63 5.44 -8.95 -5.97
N GLU A 64 5.77 -7.68 -6.11
CA GLU A 64 6.01 -7.04 -7.40
C GLU A 64 7.22 -7.64 -8.12
N VAL A 65 8.36 -7.79 -7.41
CA VAL A 65 9.57 -8.42 -7.96
C VAL A 65 9.32 -9.88 -8.33
N ALA A 66 8.60 -10.64 -7.52
CA ALA A 66 8.19 -12.02 -7.84
C ALA A 66 7.24 -12.07 -9.06
N SER A 67 6.29 -11.14 -9.15
CA SER A 67 5.36 -11.06 -10.29
C SER A 67 6.08 -10.71 -11.59
N ARG A 68 7.05 -9.80 -11.56
CA ARG A 68 7.94 -9.49 -12.70
C ARG A 68 8.80 -10.69 -13.14
N ARG A 69 9.02 -11.68 -12.26
CA ARG A 69 9.74 -12.93 -12.55
C ARG A 69 8.84 -14.08 -12.99
N LYS A 70 7.51 -13.92 -12.93
CA LYS A 70 6.53 -14.97 -13.27
C LYS A 70 6.78 -15.44 -14.71
N ARG A 71 7.01 -16.75 -14.87
CA ARG A 71 7.18 -17.41 -16.17
C ARG A 71 5.89 -18.13 -16.57
N SER A 72 5.78 -18.48 -17.85
CA SER A 72 4.70 -19.36 -18.31
C SER A 72 4.71 -20.67 -17.50
N GLY A 73 3.55 -21.12 -17.06
CA GLY A 73 3.39 -22.31 -16.21
C GLY A 73 3.55 -22.09 -14.70
N MET A 74 3.92 -20.89 -14.22
CA MET A 74 3.93 -20.60 -12.77
C MET A 74 2.53 -20.25 -12.24
N SER A 75 2.12 -20.94 -11.17
CA SER A 75 0.91 -20.62 -10.38
C SER A 75 1.05 -19.27 -9.66
N GLU A 76 -0.07 -18.75 -9.16
CA GLU A 76 -0.04 -17.62 -8.21
C GLU A 76 0.63 -18.03 -6.89
N ASP A 77 0.45 -19.28 -6.46
CA ASP A 77 1.12 -19.84 -5.28
C ASP A 77 2.65 -19.85 -5.44
N ASP A 78 3.16 -20.11 -6.65
CA ASP A 78 4.60 -20.06 -6.95
C ASP A 78 5.16 -18.63 -6.87
N VAL A 79 4.37 -17.65 -7.29
CA VAL A 79 4.72 -16.21 -7.18
C VAL A 79 4.74 -15.78 -5.71
N ILE A 80 3.75 -16.20 -4.92
CA ILE A 80 3.73 -15.97 -3.46
C ILE A 80 4.92 -16.67 -2.80
N ALA A 81 5.27 -17.90 -3.23
CA ALA A 81 6.42 -18.62 -2.73
C ALA A 81 7.76 -17.94 -3.06
N ASP A 82 7.92 -17.34 -4.25
CA ASP A 82 9.12 -16.53 -4.56
C ASP A 82 9.15 -15.21 -3.77
N ALA A 83 8.00 -14.55 -3.59
CA ALA A 83 7.88 -13.36 -2.73
C ALA A 83 8.28 -13.67 -1.27
N ARG A 84 7.89 -14.84 -0.73
CA ARG A 84 8.35 -15.33 0.59
C ARG A 84 9.86 -15.56 0.67
N LYS A 85 10.53 -15.94 -0.43
CA LYS A 85 12.01 -16.08 -0.50
C LYS A 85 12.72 -14.73 -0.58
N LEU A 86 12.08 -13.74 -1.22
CA LEU A 86 12.57 -12.37 -1.34
C LEU A 86 12.44 -11.55 -0.04
N TYR A 87 11.41 -11.83 0.76
CA TYR A 87 11.17 -11.13 2.02
C TYR A 87 12.23 -11.48 3.08
N LYS A 88 13.07 -10.50 3.45
CA LYS A 88 14.11 -10.64 4.48
C LYS A 88 14.15 -9.43 5.43
N PRO A 89 14.48 -9.59 6.73
CA PRO A 89 14.67 -10.86 7.45
C PRO A 89 13.33 -11.42 7.96
N GLY A 90 13.24 -12.76 8.08
CA GLY A 90 12.09 -13.46 8.67
C GLY A 90 11.00 -13.85 7.67
N LYS A 91 9.92 -14.45 8.18
CA LYS A 91 8.74 -14.85 7.38
C LYS A 91 7.68 -13.76 7.45
N PHE A 92 7.07 -13.41 6.33
CA PHE A 92 5.89 -12.57 6.32
C PHE A 92 4.67 -13.36 6.84
N ALA A 93 3.91 -12.78 7.76
CA ALA A 93 2.78 -13.45 8.44
C ALA A 93 1.47 -12.63 8.37
N LEU A 94 1.41 -11.60 7.53
CA LEU A 94 0.29 -10.65 7.45
C LEU A 94 -0.41 -10.71 6.08
N GLU A 95 -0.42 -11.88 5.43
CA GLU A 95 -1.01 -12.11 4.10
C GLU A 95 -2.50 -11.77 4.04
N HIS A 96 -3.25 -12.12 5.08
CA HIS A 96 -4.66 -11.73 5.21
C HIS A 96 -4.84 -10.20 5.24
N ALA A 97 -4.01 -9.48 6.02
CA ALA A 97 -4.06 -8.03 6.09
C ALA A 97 -3.63 -7.37 4.77
N TRP A 98 -2.62 -7.91 4.07
CA TRP A 98 -2.24 -7.44 2.72
C TRP A 98 -3.37 -7.67 1.70
N ASN A 99 -4.04 -8.83 1.72
CA ASN A 99 -5.16 -9.12 0.83
C ASN A 99 -6.36 -8.18 1.01
N ILE A 100 -6.58 -7.68 2.23
CA ILE A 100 -7.53 -6.61 2.51
C ILE A 100 -6.98 -5.26 2.00
N MET A 101 -5.78 -4.89 2.41
CA MET A 101 -5.20 -3.56 2.18
C MET A 101 -4.90 -3.24 0.71
N LYS A 102 -4.55 -4.23 -0.12
CA LYS A 102 -4.18 -4.03 -1.54
C LYS A 102 -5.28 -3.42 -2.41
N ASN A 103 -6.55 -3.51 -1.98
CA ASN A 103 -7.69 -3.01 -2.76
C ASN A 103 -7.94 -1.50 -2.56
N TYR A 104 -7.43 -0.90 -1.49
CA TYR A 104 -7.68 0.51 -1.14
C TYR A 104 -6.76 1.46 -1.90
N GLU A 105 -7.32 2.52 -2.49
CA GLU A 105 -6.63 3.42 -3.43
C GLU A 105 -5.35 4.05 -2.86
N LYS A 106 -5.41 4.51 -1.60
CA LYS A 106 -4.26 5.08 -0.86
C LYS A 106 -3.06 4.12 -0.79
N TRP A 107 -3.30 2.81 -0.83
CA TRP A 107 -2.26 1.79 -0.77
C TRP A 107 -1.79 1.36 -2.16
N LYS A 108 -2.63 1.44 -3.21
CA LYS A 108 -2.19 1.24 -4.60
C LYS A 108 -1.08 2.23 -4.99
N ILE A 109 -1.23 3.51 -4.62
CA ILE A 109 -0.23 4.55 -4.88
C ILE A 109 1.09 4.23 -4.17
N ALA A 110 1.07 3.89 -2.88
CA ALA A 110 2.26 3.56 -2.10
C ALA A 110 2.93 2.22 -2.51
N ILE A 111 2.23 1.38 -3.27
CA ILE A 111 2.73 0.11 -3.84
C ILE A 111 3.18 0.30 -5.30
N SER A 112 2.89 1.44 -5.93
CA SER A 112 3.32 1.75 -7.29
C SER A 112 4.79 2.17 -7.33
N PRO A 113 5.61 1.67 -8.27
CA PRO A 113 7.05 1.97 -8.35
C PRO A 113 7.37 3.45 -8.63
N TYR A 114 6.37 4.28 -8.98
CA TYR A 114 6.53 5.71 -9.21
C TYR A 114 6.47 6.58 -7.93
N ALA A 115 6.11 6.01 -6.77
CA ALA A 115 5.92 6.79 -5.54
C ALA A 115 7.18 6.94 -4.66
N ASN A 116 8.28 6.26 -4.98
CA ASN A 116 9.48 6.19 -4.13
C ASN A 116 10.62 7.14 -4.54
N GLU A 117 10.47 7.93 -5.60
CA GLU A 117 11.54 8.81 -6.11
C GLU A 117 11.54 10.20 -5.42
N SER A 118 10.61 10.47 -4.49
CA SER A 118 10.38 11.80 -3.91
C SER A 118 10.18 11.88 -2.39
N TYR A 119 10.51 10.83 -1.61
CA TYR A 119 10.43 10.86 -0.14
C TYR A 119 11.72 10.49 0.61
N GLU A 120 12.89 10.63 -0.03
CA GLU A 120 14.15 10.81 0.71
C GLU A 120 14.52 12.29 0.78
N SER A 121 14.07 12.97 1.82
CA SER A 121 14.73 14.19 2.32
C SER A 121 14.41 14.44 3.79
N THR A 122 15.51 14.66 4.51
CA THR A 122 15.73 14.86 5.95
C THR A 122 14.83 15.88 6.66
N PRO A 123 14.63 15.75 7.99
CA PRO A 123 13.95 16.76 8.80
C PRO A 123 14.91 17.92 9.15
N SER A 124 14.82 19.05 8.44
CA SER A 124 15.43 20.31 8.88
C SER A 124 14.44 21.16 9.68
N ARG A 125 14.92 21.76 10.77
CA ARG A 125 14.20 22.75 11.58
C ARG A 125 14.40 24.16 11.00
N VAL A 126 13.60 25.11 11.52
CA VAL A 126 13.72 26.60 11.43
C VAL A 126 13.63 27.18 10.01
N SER A 127 13.23 28.43 9.76
CA SER A 127 12.41 29.45 10.46
C SER A 127 12.09 30.52 9.40
N ASP A 128 11.11 31.39 9.62
CA ASP A 128 10.77 32.49 8.71
C ASP A 128 11.97 33.43 8.45
N ASN A 129 12.27 33.76 7.18
CA ASN A 129 12.15 35.13 6.69
C ASN A 129 12.46 35.37 5.20
N ASN A 130 11.72 36.37 4.71
CA ASN A 130 11.80 37.18 3.51
C ASN A 130 13.21 37.53 2.92
N GLY A 131 13.33 37.60 1.58
CA GLY A 131 14.05 38.71 0.92
C GLY A 131 15.29 38.46 0.01
N SER A 132 15.15 38.88 -1.25
CA SER A 132 16.14 39.57 -2.11
C SER A 132 17.28 38.85 -2.88
N ASP A 133 17.14 38.95 -4.21
CA ASP A 133 18.10 39.15 -5.31
C ASP A 133 19.60 39.47 -5.03
N SER A 134 20.51 38.80 -5.77
CA SER A 134 21.48 39.37 -6.74
C SER A 134 22.42 38.25 -7.26
N SER A 135 22.44 37.91 -8.56
CA SER A 135 23.16 38.57 -9.66
C SER A 135 24.71 38.46 -9.59
N GLY A 136 25.30 37.75 -10.54
CA GLY A 136 26.74 37.44 -10.56
C GLY A 136 27.60 38.37 -11.45
N LYS A 137 28.93 38.23 -11.40
CA LYS A 137 29.89 38.85 -12.34
C LYS A 137 31.19 38.05 -12.48
N ARG A 138 31.83 38.18 -13.63
CA ARG A 138 33.19 37.68 -13.98
C ARG A 138 34.23 38.79 -13.77
N VAL A 139 35.52 38.46 -13.63
CA VAL A 139 36.72 39.23 -14.08
C VAL A 139 37.97 38.30 -14.13
N ARG A 140 39.14 38.78 -14.61
CA ARG A 140 40.23 38.06 -15.32
C ARG A 140 41.62 38.71 -15.07
N LEU A 141 42.73 38.04 -15.46
CA LEU A 141 44.17 38.49 -15.57
C LEU A 141 44.98 38.57 -14.24
N GLU A 142 46.33 38.45 -14.14
CA GLU A 142 47.47 37.79 -14.87
C GLU A 142 48.80 38.02 -14.05
N GLY A 143 49.93 37.39 -14.44
CA GLY A 143 51.32 37.75 -14.06
C GLY A 143 52.08 36.69 -13.23
N GLU A 144 53.08 35.97 -13.75
CA GLU A 144 54.51 36.34 -13.98
C GLU A 144 55.42 36.07 -12.74
N GLU A 145 56.67 35.57 -12.79
CA GLU A 145 57.54 34.98 -13.83
C GLU A 145 58.81 34.37 -13.13
N TYR A 146 59.49 33.33 -13.67
CA TYR A 146 60.97 33.31 -13.85
C TYR A 146 61.55 32.10 -14.64
N SER A 147 62.27 32.44 -15.72
CA SER A 147 63.36 31.80 -16.49
C SER A 147 63.57 30.27 -16.70
N THR A 148 63.77 29.99 -18.00
CA THR A 148 64.29 28.83 -18.76
C THR A 148 65.86 28.88 -18.84
N PRO A 149 66.65 28.20 -19.74
CA PRO A 149 66.31 27.41 -20.94
C PRO A 149 67.19 26.18 -21.32
N ILE A 150 66.76 25.46 -22.37
CA ILE A 150 67.58 24.92 -23.48
C ILE A 150 66.67 24.87 -24.74
N SER A 151 67.22 25.12 -25.93
CA SER A 151 66.47 25.54 -27.14
C SER A 151 66.52 24.53 -28.31
N LEU A 152 65.61 24.79 -29.27
CA LEU A 152 65.42 24.23 -30.63
C LEU A 152 64.66 22.88 -30.72
N ASP A 153 63.75 22.60 -31.66
CA ASP A 153 62.90 23.34 -32.66
C ASP A 153 61.87 22.32 -33.23
N ASP A 154 60.74 22.63 -33.90
CA ASP A 154 59.66 23.63 -33.72
C ASP A 154 58.39 23.15 -34.52
N GLU A 155 57.35 23.99 -34.68
CA GLU A 155 56.09 23.86 -35.46
C GLU A 155 55.11 22.70 -35.13
N SER A 156 54.11 23.05 -34.30
CA SER A 156 52.65 22.95 -34.60
C SER A 156 51.98 21.57 -34.90
N MET A 157 50.76 21.21 -34.45
CA MET A 157 49.70 21.96 -33.76
C MET A 157 48.67 21.03 -33.07
N ALA A 158 48.28 21.38 -31.84
CA ALA A 158 47.01 21.08 -31.13
C ALA A 158 46.18 19.80 -31.43
N THR A 159 46.15 18.86 -30.47
CA THR A 159 45.08 17.86 -30.33
C THR A 159 43.75 18.51 -29.93
N LYS A 160 42.94 18.94 -30.91
CA LYS A 160 41.58 19.46 -30.66
C LYS A 160 40.59 18.35 -30.33
N ARG A 161 39.85 18.52 -29.23
CA ARG A 161 38.71 17.69 -28.82
C ARG A 161 37.61 17.74 -29.90
N PRO A 162 36.95 16.63 -30.26
CA PRO A 162 35.86 16.64 -31.24
C PRO A 162 34.59 17.34 -30.70
N GLU A 163 33.74 17.76 -31.63
CA GLU A 163 32.75 18.82 -31.44
C GLU A 163 31.45 18.43 -30.72
N GLY A 164 30.75 19.45 -30.19
CA GLY A 164 29.54 19.30 -29.39
C GLY A 164 28.25 18.94 -30.16
N VAL A 165 27.31 18.37 -29.41
CA VAL A 165 26.05 17.71 -29.81
C VAL A 165 25.12 18.50 -30.76
N LYS A 166 25.33 19.80 -31.00
CA LYS A 166 24.45 20.62 -31.86
C LYS A 166 24.78 20.61 -33.35
N ALA A 167 25.97 20.17 -33.78
CA ALA A 167 26.30 20.05 -35.21
C ALA A 167 25.69 18.79 -35.87
N ALA A 168 25.62 17.68 -35.14
CA ALA A 168 25.20 16.37 -35.65
C ALA A 168 23.76 16.31 -36.20
N LYS A 169 22.89 17.28 -35.87
CA LYS A 169 21.48 17.26 -36.28
C LYS A 169 21.23 17.74 -37.72
N ARG A 170 22.20 18.38 -38.38
CA ARG A 170 22.00 19.03 -39.69
C ARG A 170 22.18 18.14 -40.94
N ASN A 171 22.71 16.93 -40.79
CA ASN A 171 22.95 16.00 -41.93
C ASN A 171 21.90 14.88 -42.10
N ARG A 172 20.80 14.88 -41.33
CA ARG A 172 19.77 13.84 -41.40
C ARG A 172 18.64 14.12 -42.41
N GLY A 173 18.85 15.06 -43.34
CA GLY A 173 17.87 15.49 -44.33
C GLY A 173 18.43 15.53 -45.74
N LYS A 174 18.59 14.34 -46.36
CA LYS A 174 18.60 14.05 -47.81
C LYS A 174 19.18 12.65 -48.09
N LYS A 175 18.31 11.64 -48.17
CA LYS A 175 18.50 10.55 -49.15
C LYS A 175 17.12 10.22 -49.73
N LYS A 176 17.04 10.20 -51.06
CA LYS A 176 15.78 9.97 -51.78
C LYS A 176 15.29 8.53 -51.57
N VAL A 177 13.97 8.38 -51.62
CA VAL A 177 13.31 7.10 -51.84
C VAL A 177 13.71 6.58 -53.22
N ASP A 178 14.11 5.31 -53.29
CA ASP A 178 13.89 4.48 -54.46
C ASP A 178 13.55 3.06 -54.00
N GLY A 179 12.76 2.34 -54.79
CA GLY A 179 11.85 1.31 -54.26
C GLY A 179 12.47 -0.05 -53.93
N SER A 180 12.06 -0.61 -52.79
CA SER A 180 11.71 -2.04 -52.63
C SER A 180 10.87 -2.25 -51.37
N THR A 181 9.68 -2.82 -51.54
CA THR A 181 8.79 -3.24 -50.45
C THR A 181 9.16 -4.64 -49.94
N SER A 182 8.57 -5.02 -48.79
CA SER A 182 8.72 -6.28 -48.05
C SER A 182 9.98 -6.38 -47.17
N GLY A 183 9.79 -6.85 -45.92
CA GLY A 183 10.85 -6.94 -44.91
C GLY A 183 10.62 -6.16 -43.61
N VAL A 184 9.40 -5.71 -43.30
CA VAL A 184 9.02 -5.41 -41.91
C VAL A 184 8.65 -6.74 -41.26
N ASP A 185 9.37 -7.15 -40.22
CA ASP A 185 9.32 -8.49 -39.63
C ASP A 185 7.89 -8.95 -39.30
N SER A 186 7.34 -9.88 -40.09
CA SER A 186 6.01 -10.48 -39.86
C SER A 186 5.91 -11.07 -38.44
N ASN A 187 7.00 -11.65 -37.95
CA ASN A 187 7.15 -12.16 -36.59
C ASN A 187 6.79 -11.12 -35.51
N ASN A 188 7.06 -9.83 -35.74
CA ASN A 188 6.80 -8.77 -34.75
C ASN A 188 5.31 -8.37 -34.77
N GLN A 189 4.66 -8.38 -35.94
CA GLN A 189 3.23 -8.11 -36.08
C GLN A 189 2.38 -9.24 -35.47
N ASP A 190 2.79 -10.50 -35.67
CA ASP A 190 2.12 -11.67 -35.07
C ASP A 190 2.28 -11.71 -33.54
N GLU A 191 3.45 -11.34 -33.02
CA GLU A 191 3.70 -11.17 -31.59
C GLU A 191 2.79 -10.08 -30.98
N ILE A 192 2.59 -8.95 -31.68
CA ILE A 192 1.65 -7.88 -31.28
C ILE A 192 0.20 -8.39 -31.28
N ASN A 193 -0.25 -9.04 -32.36
CA ASN A 193 -1.61 -9.58 -32.46
C ASN A 193 -1.89 -10.64 -31.38
N LYS A 194 -0.90 -11.48 -31.07
CA LYS A 194 -0.96 -12.49 -30.00
C LYS A 194 -1.07 -11.84 -28.62
N ARG A 195 -0.34 -10.75 -28.36
CA ARG A 195 -0.46 -9.95 -27.12
C ARG A 195 -1.83 -9.28 -27.00
N LEU A 196 -2.33 -8.67 -28.07
CA LEU A 196 -3.67 -8.07 -28.10
C LEU A 196 -4.76 -9.09 -27.77
N LYS A 197 -4.72 -10.27 -28.40
CA LYS A 197 -5.67 -11.37 -28.14
C LYS A 197 -5.60 -11.89 -26.70
N MET A 198 -4.41 -11.95 -26.11
CA MET A 198 -4.23 -12.27 -24.69
C MET A 198 -4.84 -11.19 -23.78
N ILE A 199 -4.60 -9.91 -24.06
CA ILE A 199 -5.16 -8.78 -23.30
C ILE A 199 -6.69 -8.81 -23.33
N THR A 200 -7.31 -8.98 -24.50
CA THR A 200 -8.77 -9.09 -24.63
C THR A 200 -9.33 -10.28 -23.85
N GLN A 201 -8.61 -11.41 -23.81
CA GLN A 201 -9.04 -12.59 -23.04
C GLN A 201 -8.87 -12.38 -21.52
N THR A 202 -7.84 -11.65 -21.07
CA THR A 202 -7.68 -11.33 -19.64
C THR A 202 -8.71 -10.32 -19.18
N THR A 203 -8.99 -9.25 -19.95
CA THR A 203 -10.00 -8.26 -19.56
C THR A 203 -11.42 -8.83 -19.53
N ALA A 204 -11.75 -9.76 -20.43
CA ALA A 204 -13.01 -10.51 -20.36
C ALA A 204 -13.13 -11.32 -19.06
N ARG A 205 -12.07 -12.08 -18.68
CA ARG A 205 -12.05 -12.84 -17.42
C ARG A 205 -12.11 -11.93 -16.19
N GLU A 206 -11.42 -10.79 -16.20
CA GLU A 206 -11.46 -9.82 -15.09
C GLU A 206 -12.86 -9.20 -14.94
N HIS A 207 -13.54 -8.92 -16.04
CA HIS A 207 -14.93 -8.45 -16.04
C HIS A 207 -15.88 -9.51 -15.45
N ASP A 208 -15.78 -10.77 -15.87
CA ASP A 208 -16.60 -11.86 -15.31
C ASP A 208 -16.35 -12.07 -13.81
N ILE A 209 -15.09 -11.97 -13.37
CA ILE A 209 -14.72 -12.02 -11.95
C ILE A 209 -15.31 -10.81 -11.18
N GLN A 210 -15.29 -9.62 -11.77
CA GLN A 210 -15.87 -8.41 -11.17
C GLN A 210 -17.40 -8.50 -11.04
N GLN A 211 -18.10 -9.07 -12.04
CA GLN A 211 -19.54 -9.31 -11.96
C GLN A 211 -19.93 -10.27 -10.83
N ARG A 212 -19.11 -11.28 -10.56
CA ARG A 212 -19.35 -12.27 -9.49
C ARG A 212 -18.86 -11.84 -8.10
N ARG A 213 -18.06 -10.77 -8.04
CA ARG A 213 -17.52 -10.22 -6.79
C ARG A 213 -18.59 -9.76 -5.77
N PRO A 214 -19.66 -9.01 -6.14
CA PRO A 214 -20.70 -8.61 -5.19
C PRO A 214 -21.42 -9.81 -4.58
N GLU A 215 -21.80 -10.83 -5.36
CA GLU A 215 -22.46 -12.06 -4.89
C GLU A 215 -21.64 -12.75 -3.78
N VAL A 216 -20.33 -12.85 -3.96
CA VAL A 216 -19.42 -13.46 -2.96
C VAL A 216 -19.30 -12.61 -1.70
N ASP A 217 -19.27 -11.28 -1.83
CA ASP A 217 -19.20 -10.37 -0.67
C ASP A 217 -20.54 -10.29 0.08
N GLU A 218 -21.68 -10.36 -0.61
CA GLU A 218 -23.02 -10.50 -0.02
C GLU A 218 -23.19 -11.82 0.73
N ALA A 219 -22.81 -12.95 0.12
CA ALA A 219 -22.85 -14.26 0.77
C ALA A 219 -22.00 -14.32 2.05
N ARG A 220 -20.86 -13.60 2.09
CA ARG A 220 -20.04 -13.45 3.30
C ARG A 220 -20.73 -12.62 4.39
N ILE A 221 -21.38 -11.52 4.01
CA ILE A 221 -22.15 -10.68 4.94
C ILE A 221 -23.32 -11.48 5.52
N GLN A 222 -24.03 -12.24 4.69
CA GLN A 222 -25.13 -13.10 5.10
C GLN A 222 -24.68 -14.19 6.09
N LEU A 223 -23.62 -14.93 5.77
CA LEU A 223 -23.05 -15.95 6.67
C LEU A 223 -22.58 -15.35 8.00
N HIS A 224 -22.04 -14.13 7.99
CA HIS A 224 -21.68 -13.42 9.22
C HIS A 224 -22.92 -13.04 10.05
N ARG A 225 -24.00 -12.55 9.42
CA ARG A 225 -25.27 -12.27 10.11
C ARG A 225 -25.85 -13.53 10.73
N GLU A 226 -25.99 -14.61 9.98
CA GLU A 226 -26.52 -15.89 10.46
C GLU A 226 -25.70 -16.44 11.64
N ARG A 227 -24.37 -16.28 11.59
CA ARG A 227 -23.50 -16.67 12.72
C ARG A 227 -23.74 -15.83 13.97
N MET A 228 -23.96 -14.51 13.82
CA MET A 228 -24.29 -13.63 14.94
C MET A 228 -25.65 -13.97 15.54
N GLU A 229 -26.67 -14.18 14.71
CA GLU A 229 -28.00 -14.63 15.16
C GLU A 229 -27.93 -15.99 15.86
N PHE A 230 -27.10 -16.92 15.39
CA PHE A 230 -26.90 -18.20 16.05
C PHE A 230 -26.26 -18.05 17.43
N THR A 231 -25.24 -17.20 17.57
CA THR A 231 -24.62 -16.91 18.88
C THR A 231 -25.60 -16.23 19.83
N GLU A 232 -26.34 -15.22 19.37
CA GLU A 232 -27.35 -14.51 20.15
C GLU A 232 -28.47 -15.45 20.62
N ARG A 233 -29.01 -16.31 19.74
CA ARG A 233 -29.99 -17.34 20.10
C ARG A 233 -29.45 -18.33 21.12
N ARG A 234 -28.16 -18.67 21.07
CA ARG A 234 -27.51 -19.54 22.06
C ARG A 234 -27.38 -18.83 23.41
N GLU A 235 -26.93 -17.58 23.42
CA GLU A 235 -26.78 -16.77 24.62
C GLU A 235 -28.13 -16.47 25.29
N ALA A 236 -29.18 -16.18 24.52
CA ALA A 236 -30.54 -16.02 25.02
C ALA A 236 -31.10 -17.32 25.65
N ARG A 237 -30.74 -18.50 25.14
CA ARG A 237 -31.09 -19.79 25.77
C ARG A 237 -30.33 -20.00 27.08
N MET A 238 -29.01 -19.80 27.07
CA MET A 238 -28.17 -19.91 28.28
C MET A 238 -28.63 -18.92 29.36
N LYS A 239 -29.04 -17.70 28.98
CA LYS A 239 -29.60 -16.71 29.92
C LYS A 239 -30.89 -17.23 30.53
N LYS A 240 -31.88 -17.66 29.73
CA LYS A 240 -33.13 -18.23 30.24
C LYS A 240 -32.92 -19.44 31.16
N GLU A 241 -31.94 -20.28 30.86
CA GLU A 241 -31.57 -21.43 31.70
C GLU A 241 -30.92 -20.98 33.03
N SER A 242 -30.05 -19.96 32.98
CA SER A 242 -29.49 -19.33 34.18
C SER A 242 -30.56 -18.66 35.05
N ASP A 243 -31.46 -17.89 34.45
CA ASP A 243 -32.57 -17.19 35.10
C ASP A 243 -33.53 -18.19 35.77
N PHE A 244 -33.86 -19.30 35.08
CA PHE A 244 -34.65 -20.40 35.62
C PHE A 244 -33.96 -21.11 36.80
N ASN A 245 -32.66 -21.39 36.69
CA ASN A 245 -31.90 -22.00 37.79
C ASN A 245 -31.79 -21.07 39.00
N ALA A 246 -31.67 -19.75 38.79
CA ALA A 246 -31.68 -18.75 39.86
C ALA A 246 -33.05 -18.70 40.57
N LEU A 247 -34.16 -18.67 39.80
CA LEU A 247 -35.52 -18.78 40.35
C LEU A 247 -35.70 -20.05 41.19
N GLN A 248 -35.25 -21.21 40.71
CA GLN A 248 -35.33 -22.46 41.47
C GLN A 248 -34.54 -22.39 42.79
N GLN A 249 -33.36 -21.77 42.80
CA GLN A 249 -32.59 -21.57 44.03
C GLN A 249 -33.30 -20.65 45.02
N LEU A 250 -33.89 -19.54 44.56
CA LEU A 250 -34.60 -18.58 45.40
C LEU A 250 -35.92 -19.16 45.96
N LEU A 251 -36.64 -19.96 45.17
CA LEU A 251 -37.86 -20.67 45.60
C LEU A 251 -37.60 -21.75 46.66
N ASN A 252 -36.39 -22.30 46.71
CA ASN A 252 -35.99 -23.32 47.69
C ASN A 252 -35.49 -22.74 49.03
N GLN A 253 -35.39 -21.41 49.17
CA GLN A 253 -34.96 -20.76 50.42
C GLN A 253 -36.16 -20.44 51.32
N THR A 254 -36.06 -20.78 52.61
CA THR A 254 -37.17 -20.61 53.57
C THR A 254 -37.32 -19.19 54.14
N HIS A 255 -36.28 -18.36 54.01
CA HIS A 255 -36.31 -16.93 54.38
C HIS A 255 -35.48 -16.14 53.36
N LEU A 256 -36.13 -15.30 52.56
CA LEU A 256 -35.49 -14.42 51.59
C LEU A 256 -35.31 -13.00 52.19
N PRO A 257 -34.12 -12.38 52.06
CA PRO A 257 -33.96 -10.94 52.28
C PRO A 257 -34.82 -10.12 51.30
N PRO A 258 -35.34 -8.94 51.68
CA PRO A 258 -36.21 -8.13 50.82
C PRO A 258 -35.64 -7.84 49.43
N GLU A 259 -34.35 -7.50 49.34
CA GLU A 259 -33.65 -7.20 48.09
C GLU A 259 -33.62 -8.38 47.10
N LEU A 260 -33.68 -9.63 47.61
CA LEU A 260 -33.74 -10.83 46.78
C LEU A 260 -35.18 -11.23 46.42
N GLU A 261 -36.18 -10.74 47.15
CA GLU A 261 -37.58 -10.91 46.77
C GLU A 261 -37.94 -10.01 45.58
N ASP A 262 -37.42 -8.76 45.54
CA ASP A 262 -37.55 -7.88 44.37
C ASP A 262 -36.90 -8.50 43.12
N TYR A 263 -35.68 -9.02 43.24
CA TYR A 263 -34.98 -9.70 42.14
C TYR A 263 -35.71 -10.98 41.66
N LYS A 264 -36.37 -11.70 42.59
CA LYS A 264 -37.21 -12.87 42.27
C LYS A 264 -38.49 -12.46 41.53
N GLN A 265 -39.08 -11.30 41.82
CA GLN A 265 -40.21 -10.75 41.06
C GLN A 265 -39.78 -10.25 39.66
N GLU A 266 -38.56 -9.76 39.49
CA GLU A 266 -38.02 -9.33 38.18
C GLU A 266 -37.78 -10.51 37.21
N LEU A 267 -37.60 -11.72 37.74
CA LEU A 267 -37.35 -12.94 36.96
C LEU A 267 -38.62 -13.73 36.56
N LEU A 268 -39.80 -13.41 37.11
CA LEU A 268 -41.08 -14.12 36.90
C LEU A 268 -41.82 -13.70 35.62
#